data_AF-A0A0F8ZAL4-F1
#
_entry.id   AF-A0A0F8ZAL4-F1
#
_cell.length_a   1.000
_cell.length_b   1.000
_cell.length_c   1.000
_cell.angle_alpha   90.00
_cell.angle_beta   90.00
_cell.angle_gamma   90.00
#
_symmetry.space_group_name_H-M   'P 1'
#
loop_
_entity.id
_entity.type
_entity.pdbx_description
1 polymer ?
#
loop_
_entity_poly.entity_id
_entity_poly.type
_entity_poly.pdbx_seq_one_letter_code
_entity_poly.pdbx_strand_id
1 'polypeptide(L)'
;MARVIGRHLKKMPGLRSGRLPKEIPLAVEKIYKQSVPNFKTQFHFYGYDGRGSDPTRFDCIYTYNLGLTVYSLIANGATGQMAAIKNLEMDFSKWEPIGIPIGALMHLEEKKGKLVLVLKKSVVDLNTPAFKIVQSLRKKWLAAS
;
A
#
# COMPACT_ATOMS: atom_id res chain seq x y z
N MET A 1 7.10 -21.38 28.78
CA MET A 1 5.75 -21.64 29.35
C MET A 1 5.35 -23.12 29.44
N ALA A 2 5.84 -24.02 28.57
CA ALA A 2 5.45 -25.45 28.57
C ALA A 2 5.79 -26.25 29.86
N ARG A 3 6.73 -25.77 30.69
CA ARG A 3 7.24 -26.51 31.87
C ARG A 3 6.35 -26.41 33.12
N VAL A 4 5.46 -25.42 33.19
CA VAL A 4 4.62 -25.17 34.38
C VAL A 4 3.32 -25.98 34.33
N ILE A 5 2.77 -26.21 33.13
CA ILE A 5 1.49 -26.94 32.92
C ILE A 5 1.62 -28.42 33.31
N GLY A 6 2.80 -29.03 33.12
CA GLY A 6 3.04 -30.45 33.42
C GLY A 6 2.95 -30.85 34.89
N ARG A 7 3.07 -29.90 35.84
CA ARG A 7 2.98 -30.22 37.29
C ARG A 7 1.54 -30.29 37.82
N HIS A 8 0.58 -29.62 37.17
CA HIS A 8 -0.83 -29.66 37.59
C HIS A 8 -1.62 -30.82 36.97
N LEU A 9 -1.17 -31.36 35.83
CA LEU A 9 -1.80 -32.54 35.20
C LEU A 9 -1.60 -33.86 35.96
N LYS A 10 -0.63 -33.94 36.88
CA LYS A 10 -0.38 -35.13 37.71
C LYS A 10 -1.42 -35.37 38.82
N LYS A 11 -2.35 -34.43 39.04
CA LYS A 11 -3.42 -34.55 40.06
C LYS A 11 -4.80 -34.94 39.49
N MET A 12 -4.91 -35.26 38.20
CA MET A 12 -6.14 -35.83 37.65
C MET A 12 -6.17 -37.35 37.88
N PRO A 13 -7.21 -37.90 38.54
CA PRO A 13 -7.34 -39.33 38.75
C PRO A 13 -7.50 -40.02 37.39
N GLY A 14 -6.52 -40.86 37.02
CA GLY A 14 -6.55 -41.66 35.76
C GLY A 14 -5.31 -41.54 34.86
N LEU A 15 -4.45 -40.53 35.01
CA LEU A 15 -3.20 -40.42 34.22
C LEU A 15 -2.06 -41.22 34.85
N ARG A 16 -2.12 -42.56 34.79
CA ARG A 16 -0.96 -43.44 34.99
C ARG A 16 -0.51 -43.93 33.62
N SER A 17 0.77 -43.75 33.30
CA SER A 17 1.39 -43.92 31.97
C SER A 17 1.18 -42.71 31.04
N GLY A 18 2.26 -42.18 30.46
CA GLY A 18 2.26 -41.02 29.57
C GLY A 18 1.56 -41.22 28.22
N ARG A 19 0.51 -42.05 28.15
CA ARG A 19 -0.40 -42.11 27.02
C ARG A 19 -1.46 -41.03 27.19
N LEU A 20 -1.57 -40.16 26.20
CA LEU A 20 -2.72 -39.27 26.08
C LEU A 20 -3.99 -40.14 26.05
N PRO A 21 -5.03 -39.80 26.83
CA PRO A 21 -6.31 -40.52 26.76
C PRO A 21 -6.85 -40.46 25.32
N LYS A 22 -7.47 -41.55 24.85
CA LYS A 22 -8.04 -41.64 23.49
C LYS A 22 -9.14 -40.59 23.25
N GLU A 23 -9.76 -40.11 24.33
CA GLU A 23 -10.82 -39.10 24.29
C GLU A 23 -10.49 -37.97 25.28
N ILE A 24 -10.64 -36.73 24.81
CA ILE A 24 -10.39 -35.53 25.59
C ILE A 24 -11.64 -35.24 26.43
N PRO A 25 -11.54 -34.99 27.75
CA PRO A 25 -12.69 -34.63 28.55
C PRO A 25 -13.39 -33.37 28.02
N LEU A 26 -14.72 -33.39 27.90
CA LEU A 26 -15.54 -32.29 27.36
C LEU A 26 -15.26 -30.93 28.02
N ALA A 27 -14.92 -30.92 29.31
CA ALA A 27 -14.56 -29.70 30.03
C ALA A 27 -13.27 -29.06 29.49
N VAL A 28 -12.27 -29.87 29.12
CA VAL A 28 -11.00 -29.40 28.53
C VAL A 28 -11.23 -28.88 27.11
N GLU A 29 -12.07 -29.56 26.33
CA GLU A 29 -12.45 -29.10 24.99
C GLU A 29 -13.19 -27.76 25.01
N LYS A 30 -14.10 -27.57 25.98
CA LYS A 30 -14.84 -26.31 26.15
C LYS A 30 -13.91 -25.14 26.49
N ILE A 31 -12.97 -25.34 27.43
CA ILE A 31 -11.97 -24.34 27.81
C ILE A 31 -11.04 -24.05 26.63
N TYR A 32 -10.62 -25.08 25.90
CA TYR A 32 -9.77 -24.92 24.72
C TYR A 32 -10.47 -24.08 23.64
N LYS A 33 -11.73 -24.40 23.29
CA LYS A 33 -12.53 -23.62 22.32
C LYS A 33 -12.75 -22.17 22.75
N GLN A 34 -12.88 -21.90 24.05
CA GLN A 34 -12.94 -20.53 24.59
C GLN A 34 -11.58 -19.81 24.54
N SER A 35 -10.48 -20.56 24.62
CA SER A 35 -9.11 -20.01 24.52
C SER A 35 -8.66 -19.75 23.08
N VAL A 36 -9.31 -20.37 22.10
CA VAL A 36 -9.01 -20.17 20.67
C VAL A 36 -9.69 -18.89 20.20
N PRO A 37 -8.95 -17.88 19.71
CA PRO A 37 -9.53 -16.66 19.18
C PRO A 37 -10.45 -16.96 17.99
N ASN A 38 -11.69 -16.44 18.03
CA ASN A 38 -12.62 -16.54 16.91
C ASN A 38 -12.33 -15.44 15.88
N PHE A 39 -11.42 -15.72 14.96
CA PHE A 39 -11.02 -14.79 13.92
C PHE A 39 -12.02 -14.80 12.76
N LYS A 40 -12.62 -13.64 12.44
CA LYS A 40 -13.52 -13.45 11.30
C LYS A 40 -12.94 -12.40 10.36
N THR A 41 -12.93 -12.70 9.06
CA THR A 41 -12.40 -11.81 8.02
C THR A 41 -13.52 -11.13 7.24
N GLN A 42 -13.31 -9.88 6.84
CA GLN A 42 -14.10 -9.18 5.83
C GLN A 42 -13.16 -8.70 4.72
N PHE A 43 -13.59 -8.85 3.47
CA PHE A 43 -12.80 -8.47 2.30
C PHE A 43 -13.36 -7.20 1.68
N HIS A 44 -12.47 -6.27 1.36
CA HIS A 44 -12.81 -5.01 0.70
C HIS A 44 -11.94 -4.83 -0.54
N PHE A 45 -12.53 -4.35 -1.63
CA PHE A 45 -11.82 -4.00 -2.85
C PHE A 45 -12.26 -2.61 -3.30
N TYR A 46 -11.41 -1.61 -3.01
CA TYR A 46 -11.67 -0.21 -3.36
C TYR A 46 -10.94 0.15 -4.65
N GLY A 47 -11.65 0.70 -5.63
CA GLY A 47 -11.05 1.04 -6.93
C GLY A 47 -11.92 1.92 -7.81
N TYR A 48 -13.03 1.39 -8.34
CA TYR A 48 -13.88 2.11 -9.29
C TYR A 48 -14.48 3.38 -8.71
N ASP A 49 -14.93 3.33 -7.44
CA ASP A 49 -15.57 4.47 -6.76
C ASP A 49 -14.65 5.70 -6.71
N GLY A 50 -13.35 5.49 -6.56
CA GLY A 50 -12.36 6.58 -6.49
C GLY A 50 -12.02 7.23 -7.83
N ARG A 51 -12.37 6.63 -8.97
CA ARG A 51 -11.99 7.15 -10.31
C ARG A 51 -12.99 8.15 -10.89
N GLY A 52 -14.23 8.14 -10.39
CA GLY A 52 -15.31 9.03 -10.82
C GLY A 52 -15.81 9.97 -9.72
N SER A 53 -15.08 10.04 -8.60
CA SER A 53 -15.39 10.97 -7.50
C SER A 53 -15.03 12.41 -7.88
N ASP A 54 -15.62 13.37 -7.18
CA ASP A 54 -15.30 14.78 -7.37
C ASP A 54 -13.80 15.05 -7.10
N PRO A 55 -13.11 15.82 -7.97
CA PRO A 55 -11.71 16.15 -7.79
C PRO A 55 -11.50 17.02 -6.56
N THR A 56 -10.34 16.87 -5.92
CA THR A 56 -9.96 17.77 -4.82
C THR A 56 -9.67 19.17 -5.34
N ARG A 57 -9.67 20.18 -4.45
CA ARG A 57 -9.23 21.54 -4.81
C ARG A 57 -7.83 21.56 -5.45
N PHE A 58 -6.93 20.69 -4.98
CA PHE A 58 -5.61 20.53 -5.55
C PHE A 58 -5.70 20.05 -7.01
N ASP A 59 -6.44 18.97 -7.27
CA ASP A 59 -6.59 18.41 -8.62
C ASP A 59 -7.24 19.40 -9.59
N CYS A 60 -8.26 20.14 -9.14
CA CYS A 60 -8.90 21.18 -9.94
C CYS A 60 -7.90 22.26 -10.38
N ILE A 61 -7.15 22.82 -9.43
CA ILE A 61 -6.19 23.91 -9.72
C ILE A 61 -5.03 23.36 -10.58
N TYR A 62 -4.54 22.17 -10.27
CA TYR A 62 -3.45 21.53 -11.00
C TYR A 62 -3.84 21.26 -12.46
N THR A 63 -4.98 20.61 -12.70
CA THR A 63 -5.42 20.26 -14.05
C THR A 63 -5.83 21.49 -14.87
N TYR A 64 -6.42 22.50 -14.24
CA TYR A 64 -6.70 23.78 -14.90
C TYR A 64 -5.41 24.47 -15.37
N ASN A 65 -4.41 24.55 -14.49
CA ASN A 65 -3.11 25.14 -14.83
C ASN A 65 -2.35 24.32 -15.87
N LEU A 66 -2.47 22.98 -15.88
CA LEU A 66 -1.94 22.16 -16.97
C LEU A 66 -2.56 22.53 -18.32
N GLY A 67 -3.89 22.72 -18.38
CA GLY A 67 -4.57 23.17 -19.59
C GLY A 67 -4.07 24.53 -20.08
N LEU A 68 -3.92 25.49 -19.17
CA LEU A 68 -3.35 26.81 -19.50
C LEU A 68 -1.90 26.71 -19.99
N THR A 69 -1.10 25.83 -19.37
CA THR A 69 0.29 25.58 -19.77
C THR A 69 0.36 25.00 -21.18
N VAL A 70 -0.50 24.02 -21.50
CA VAL A 70 -0.60 23.45 -22.86
C VAL A 70 -0.95 24.53 -23.87
N TYR A 71 -1.93 25.39 -23.56
CA TYR A 71 -2.28 26.52 -24.42
C TYR A 71 -1.06 27.41 -24.70
N SER A 72 -0.33 27.82 -23.66
CA SER A 72 0.87 28.64 -23.82
C SER A 72 1.95 27.94 -24.64
N LEU A 73 2.18 26.65 -24.45
CA LEU A 73 3.15 25.88 -25.24
C LEU A 73 2.78 25.86 -26.73
N ILE A 74 1.51 25.57 -27.05
CA ILE A 74 1.01 25.53 -28.42
C ILE A 74 1.06 26.91 -29.07
N ALA A 75 0.65 27.97 -28.36
CA ALA A 75 0.66 29.34 -28.86
C ALA A 75 2.07 29.82 -29.22
N ASN A 76 3.11 29.24 -28.60
CA ASN A 76 4.52 29.52 -28.91
C ASN A 76 5.14 28.51 -29.89
N GLY A 77 4.34 27.64 -30.52
CA GLY A 77 4.81 26.68 -31.53
C GLY A 77 5.60 25.49 -30.98
N ALA A 78 5.56 25.23 -29.67
CA ALA A 78 6.26 24.10 -29.07
C ALA A 78 5.55 22.78 -29.41
N THR A 79 6.34 21.73 -29.68
CA THR A 79 5.85 20.36 -29.95
C THR A 79 6.69 19.33 -29.21
N GLY A 80 6.13 18.12 -29.00
CA GLY A 80 6.79 17.04 -28.28
C GLY A 80 7.05 17.35 -26.80
N GLN A 81 6.32 18.30 -26.21
CA GLN A 81 6.43 18.69 -24.82
C GLN A 81 5.28 18.10 -23.99
N MET A 82 5.60 17.61 -22.79
CA MET A 82 4.64 17.31 -21.73
C MET A 82 4.49 18.56 -20.85
N ALA A 83 3.27 19.07 -20.71
CA ALA A 83 3.00 20.13 -19.75
C ALA A 83 3.13 19.60 -18.32
N ALA A 84 3.78 20.35 -17.45
CA ALA A 84 3.91 20.05 -16.03
C ALA A 84 3.92 21.34 -15.20
N ILE A 85 3.67 21.21 -13.91
CA ILE A 85 3.74 22.30 -12.93
C ILE A 85 4.78 21.94 -11.87
N LYS A 86 5.69 22.86 -11.57
CA LYS A 86 6.68 22.71 -10.48
C LYS A 86 6.14 23.28 -9.16
N ASN A 87 6.83 22.92 -8.08
CA ASN A 87 6.61 23.44 -6.72
C ASN A 87 5.22 23.05 -6.16
N LEU A 88 4.74 21.84 -6.48
CA LEU A 88 3.41 21.35 -6.07
C LEU A 88 3.24 21.22 -4.56
N GLU A 89 4.35 21.13 -3.82
CA GLU A 89 4.41 21.12 -2.36
C GLU A 89 4.24 22.51 -1.73
N MET A 90 4.33 23.57 -2.53
CA MET A 90 4.20 24.97 -2.10
C MET A 90 2.77 25.48 -2.32
N ASP A 91 2.48 26.68 -1.78
CA ASP A 91 1.23 27.38 -2.06
C ASP A 91 0.99 27.56 -3.57
N PHE A 92 -0.29 27.53 -3.99
CA PHE A 92 -0.69 27.65 -5.40
C PHE A 92 -0.13 28.88 -6.12
N SER A 93 0.18 29.97 -5.40
CA SER A 93 0.78 31.18 -5.96
C SER A 93 2.25 31.03 -6.36
N LYS A 94 2.93 29.97 -5.91
CA LYS A 94 4.34 29.68 -6.19
C LYS A 94 4.52 28.60 -7.25
N TRP A 95 3.42 28.14 -7.86
CA TRP A 95 3.42 27.10 -8.88
C TRP A 95 3.93 27.66 -10.21
N GLU A 96 4.83 26.93 -10.85
CA GLU A 96 5.49 27.36 -12.08
C GLU A 96 5.14 26.40 -13.24
N PRO A 97 4.53 26.89 -14.33
CA PRO A 97 4.26 26.09 -15.50
C PRO A 97 5.55 25.80 -16.29
N ILE A 98 5.72 24.56 -16.75
CA ILE A 98 6.87 24.13 -17.55
C ILE A 98 6.46 23.17 -18.68
N GLY A 99 7.27 23.13 -19.74
CA GLY A 99 7.24 22.09 -20.77
C GLY A 99 8.44 21.16 -20.64
N ILE A 100 8.20 19.84 -20.59
CA ILE A 100 9.24 18.82 -20.49
C ILE A 100 9.32 18.05 -21.82
N PRO A 101 10.48 18.00 -22.49
CA PRO A 101 10.62 17.23 -23.72
C PRO A 101 10.37 15.74 -23.49
N ILE A 102 9.32 15.18 -24.10
CA ILE A 102 8.88 13.81 -23.81
C ILE A 102 9.92 12.77 -24.23
N GLY A 103 10.64 13.01 -25.34
CA GLY A 103 11.63 12.08 -25.88
C GLY A 103 12.77 11.79 -24.91
N ALA A 104 13.14 12.75 -24.05
CA ALA A 104 14.20 12.57 -23.05
C ALA A 104 13.81 11.62 -21.91
N LEU A 105 12.50 11.34 -21.75
CA LEU A 105 11.97 10.46 -20.72
C LEU A 105 11.72 9.03 -21.23
N MET A 106 11.88 8.81 -22.53
CA MET A 106 11.57 7.53 -23.16
C MET A 106 12.79 6.61 -23.23
N HIS A 107 12.55 5.31 -23.17
CA HIS A 107 13.55 4.27 -23.36
C HIS A 107 12.94 3.09 -24.14
N LEU A 108 13.79 2.20 -24.64
CA LEU A 108 13.34 0.99 -25.33
C LEU A 108 12.98 -0.10 -24.32
N GLU A 109 11.80 -0.70 -24.48
CA GLU A 109 11.38 -1.91 -23.77
C GLU A 109 10.95 -2.99 -24.77
N GLU A 110 11.25 -4.24 -24.46
CA GLU A 110 10.73 -5.37 -25.21
C GLU A 110 9.29 -5.67 -24.77
N LYS A 111 8.36 -5.62 -25.72
CA LYS A 111 6.96 -6.01 -25.51
C LYS A 111 6.55 -6.98 -26.61
N LYS A 112 6.09 -8.17 -26.21
CA LYS A 112 5.63 -9.24 -27.12
C LYS A 112 6.66 -9.55 -28.22
N GLY A 113 7.95 -9.61 -27.88
CA GLY A 113 9.04 -9.92 -28.81
C GLY A 113 9.47 -8.77 -29.73
N LYS A 114 9.00 -7.53 -29.48
CA LYS A 114 9.39 -6.33 -30.27
C LYS A 114 9.90 -5.23 -29.36
N LEU A 115 10.96 -4.53 -29.78
CA LEU A 115 11.43 -3.33 -29.12
C LEU A 115 10.50 -2.15 -29.43
N VAL A 116 10.01 -1.48 -28.39
CA VAL A 116 9.10 -0.34 -28.50
C VAL A 116 9.62 0.79 -27.60
N LEU A 117 9.55 2.02 -28.10
CA LEU A 117 9.86 3.22 -27.33
C LEU A 117 8.72 3.54 -26.36
N VAL A 118 9.01 3.60 -25.06
CA VAL A 118 8.00 3.77 -24.01
C VAL A 118 8.48 4.69 -22.90
N LEU A 119 7.53 5.26 -22.16
CA LEU A 119 7.80 5.94 -20.89
C LEU A 119 7.89 4.92 -19.77
N LYS A 120 8.96 4.99 -18.96
CA LYS A 120 9.14 4.12 -17.81
C LYS A 120 8.04 4.37 -16.76
N LYS A 121 7.40 3.30 -16.31
CA LYS A 121 6.55 3.37 -15.12
C LYS A 121 7.42 3.61 -13.90
N SER A 122 7.17 4.72 -13.20
CA SER A 122 7.80 4.97 -11.91
C SER A 122 7.17 4.06 -10.87
N VAL A 123 7.99 3.22 -10.22
CA VAL A 123 7.59 2.38 -9.08
C VAL A 123 8.06 3.03 -7.79
N VAL A 124 7.52 2.59 -6.66
CA VAL A 124 7.96 3.10 -5.34
C VAL A 124 9.45 2.83 -5.15
N ASP A 125 10.23 3.90 -4.96
CA ASP A 125 11.63 3.81 -4.57
C ASP A 125 11.73 3.70 -3.04
N LEU A 126 12.32 2.58 -2.60
CA LEU A 126 12.49 2.22 -1.19
C LEU A 126 13.49 3.14 -0.46
N ASN A 127 14.27 3.93 -1.18
CA ASN A 127 15.24 4.86 -0.61
C ASN A 127 14.65 6.25 -0.32
N THR A 128 13.43 6.53 -0.80
CA THR A 128 12.76 7.82 -0.62
C THR A 128 12.42 8.10 0.84
N PRO A 129 12.39 9.40 1.26
CA PRO A 129 11.95 9.77 2.61
C PRO A 129 10.56 9.25 2.94
N ALA A 130 9.61 9.33 1.99
CA ALA A 130 8.25 8.86 2.17
C ALA A 130 8.19 7.37 2.54
N PHE A 131 8.90 6.50 1.81
CA PHE A 131 8.92 5.07 2.12
C PHE A 131 9.61 4.77 3.44
N LYS A 132 10.72 5.46 3.75
CA LYS A 132 11.46 5.27 5.01
C LYS A 132 10.59 5.60 6.24
N ILE A 133 9.75 6.63 6.16
CA ILE A 133 8.78 6.95 7.23
C ILE A 133 7.81 5.78 7.45
N VAL A 134 7.20 5.27 6.38
CA VAL A 134 6.31 4.09 6.45
C VAL A 134 7.04 2.89 7.06
N GLN A 135 8.28 2.63 6.63
CA GLN A 135 9.10 1.53 7.15
C GLN A 135 9.38 1.67 8.65
N SER A 136 9.64 2.88 9.13
CA SER A 136 9.92 3.15 10.56
C SER A 136 8.68 2.97 11.44
N LEU A 137 7.49 3.35 10.94
CA LEU A 137 6.25 3.33 11.71
C LEU A 137 5.52 1.98 11.68
N ARG A 138 5.76 1.13 10.68
CA ARG A 138 5.01 -0.13 10.48
C ARG A 138 4.96 -1.05 11.72
N LYS A 139 6.05 -1.15 12.50
CA LYS A 139 6.08 -1.98 13.72
C LYS A 139 5.20 -1.39 14.82
N LYS A 140 5.20 -0.06 14.95
CA LYS A 140 4.37 0.66 15.91
C LYS A 140 2.88 0.53 15.55
N TRP A 141 2.54 0.65 14.27
CA TRP A 141 1.16 0.47 13.81
C TRP A 141 0.66 -0.95 13.98
N LEU A 142 1.52 -1.96 13.77
CA LEU A 142 1.18 -3.37 14.06
C LEU A 142 0.93 -3.63 15.54
N ALA A 143 1.64 -2.92 16.44
CA ALA A 143 1.45 -3.08 17.88
C ALA A 143 0.23 -2.31 18.44
N ALA A 144 -0.40 -1.46 17.63
CA ALA A 144 -1.57 -0.67 18.01
C ALA A 144 -2.90 -1.42 17.74
N SER A 145 -2.84 -2.62 17.15
CA SER A 145 -3.99 -3.49 16.85
C SER A 145 -4.23 -4.54 17.92
#